data_AF-A0A7X4VXN7-F1
#
_entry.id   AF-A0A7X4VXN7-F1
#
_cell.length_a   1.000
_cell.length_b   1.000
_cell.length_c   1.000
_cell.angle_alpha   90.00
_cell.angle_beta   90.00
_cell.angle_gamma   90.00
#
_symmetry.space_group_name_H-M   'P 1'
#
loop_
_entity.id
_entity.type
_entity.pdbx_description
1 polymer ?
#
loop_
_entity_poly.entity_id
_entity_poly.type
_entity_poly.pdbx_seq_one_letter_code
_entity_poly.pdbx_strand_id
1 'polypeptide(L)'
;MASTEIYRYLRVYNQNIPLDPEGYLVNMNDWSIHVCEQLAEEEGIAMTAEHWEVIQVLRDFYARFEQAPAMRPLVKAVGQALGPDKGRSIYLMKLFPGSPAKVGARLAGLPKPANCL
;
A
#
# COMPACT_ATOMS: atom_id res chain seq x y z
N MET A 1 -5.62 10.76 -11.46
CA MET A 1 -4.38 11.49 -11.11
C MET A 1 -4.26 11.48 -9.60
N ALA A 2 -3.07 11.21 -9.06
CA ALA A 2 -2.81 11.45 -7.64
C ALA A 2 -3.03 12.94 -7.38
N SER A 3 -3.79 13.29 -6.34
CA SER A 3 -3.96 14.70 -6.01
C SER A 3 -2.61 15.22 -5.51
N THR A 4 -2.15 16.34 -6.08
CA THR A 4 -0.97 17.05 -5.56
C THR A 4 -1.34 17.99 -4.41
N GLU A 5 -2.61 18.02 -4.02
CA GLU A 5 -3.09 18.83 -2.92
C GLU A 5 -2.63 18.21 -1.59
N ILE A 6 -1.87 18.99 -0.83
CA ILE A 6 -1.48 18.63 0.53
C ILE A 6 -2.67 18.90 1.44
N TYR A 7 -3.22 17.85 2.05
CA TYR A 7 -4.33 17.93 2.99
C TYR A 7 -3.84 17.98 4.44
N ARG A 8 -2.90 17.10 4.79
CA ARG A 8 -2.28 17.03 6.13
C ARG A 8 -0.88 16.47 6.06
N TYR A 9 -0.20 16.45 7.21
CA TYR A 9 1.13 15.84 7.34
C TYR A 9 1.08 14.63 8.27
N LEU A 10 1.71 13.54 7.85
CA LEU A 10 2.06 12.40 8.68
C LEU A 10 3.40 12.70 9.37
N ARG A 11 3.43 12.62 10.70
CA ARG A 11 4.66 12.83 11.47
C ARG A 11 5.44 11.53 11.56
N VAL A 12 6.65 11.52 11.01
CA VAL A 12 7.56 10.37 11.07
C VAL A 12 8.91 10.88 11.57
N TYR A 13 9.26 10.53 12.82
CA TYR A 13 10.40 11.12 13.55
C TYR A 13 10.39 12.66 13.52
N ASN A 14 11.38 13.26 12.84
CA ASN A 14 11.55 14.71 12.72
C ASN A 14 11.15 15.22 11.33
N GLN A 15 10.36 14.45 10.58
CA GLN A 15 9.89 14.77 9.24
C GLN A 15 8.35 14.85 9.21
N ASN A 16 7.84 15.77 8.39
CA ASN A 16 6.42 15.92 8.10
C ASN A 16 6.19 15.48 6.66
N ILE A 17 5.53 14.35 6.48
CA ILE A 17 5.30 13.75 5.16
C ILE A 17 3.91 14.17 4.65
N PRO A 18 3.82 14.86 3.49
CA PRO A 18 2.55 15.35 2.98
C PRO A 18 1.65 14.23 2.50
N LEU A 19 0.41 14.22 2.97
CA LEU A 19 -0.65 13.32 2.53
C LEU A 19 -1.76 14.08 1.81
N ASP A 20 -2.35 13.43 0.82
CA ASP A 20 -3.55 13.91 0.11
C ASP A 20 -4.83 13.67 0.94
N PRO A 21 -6.00 14.19 0.51
CA PRO A 21 -7.27 13.99 1.22
C PRO A 21 -7.69 12.52 1.39
N GLU A 22 -7.14 11.60 0.61
CA GLU A 22 -7.41 10.16 0.67
C GLU A 22 -6.36 9.39 1.49
N GLY A 23 -5.35 10.09 2.01
CA GLY A 23 -4.28 9.52 2.84
C GLY A 23 -3.14 8.89 2.03
N TYR A 24 -3.01 9.19 0.74
CA TYR A 24 -1.84 8.78 -0.06
C TYR A 24 -0.71 9.79 0.09
N LEU A 25 0.53 9.30 -0.08
CA LEU A 25 1.69 10.18 -0.17
C LEU A 25 1.56 11.09 -1.39
N VAL A 26 1.72 12.40 -1.18
CA VAL A 26 1.78 13.37 -2.29
C VAL A 26 3.03 13.13 -3.14
N ASN A 27 4.14 12.72 -2.50
CA ASN A 27 5.37 12.31 -3.16
C ASN A 27 5.74 10.88 -2.78
N MET A 28 5.75 9.97 -3.76
CA MET A 28 6.10 8.57 -3.54
C MET A 28 7.53 8.35 -3.04
N ASN A 29 8.44 9.28 -3.34
CA ASN A 29 9.83 9.21 -2.89
C ASN A 29 9.98 9.45 -1.39
N ASP A 30 8.93 9.95 -0.73
CA ASP A 30 8.91 10.11 0.73
C ASP A 30 8.66 8.78 1.45
N TRP A 31 8.32 7.71 0.72
CA TRP A 31 8.07 6.41 1.31
C TRP A 31 9.32 5.82 1.96
N SER A 32 9.15 5.31 3.18
CA SER A 32 10.13 4.52 3.92
C SER A 32 9.40 3.46 4.75
N ILE A 33 10.16 2.53 5.35
CA ILE A 33 9.63 1.54 6.30
C ILE A 33 8.83 2.25 7.40
N HIS A 34 9.37 3.32 7.98
CA HIS A 34 8.74 4.06 9.07
C HIS A 34 7.48 4.82 8.66
N VAL A 35 7.43 5.31 7.41
CA VAL A 35 6.21 5.88 6.84
C VAL A 35 5.13 4.81 6.68
N CYS A 36 5.49 3.63 6.19
CA CYS A 36 4.57 2.50 6.08
C CYS A 36 4.04 2.08 7.46
N GLU A 37 4.90 2.00 8.47
CA GLU A 37 4.51 1.69 9.86
C GLU A 37 3.53 2.72 10.43
N GLN A 38 3.82 4.01 10.26
CA GLN A 38 2.96 5.07 10.76
C GLN A 38 1.59 5.11 10.05
N LEU A 39 1.57 4.89 8.73
CA LEU A 39 0.33 4.75 7.98
C LEU A 39 -0.47 3.51 8.41
N ALA A 40 0.21 2.40 8.70
CA ALA A 40 -0.44 1.17 9.16
C ALA A 40 -1.04 1.35 10.56
N GLU A 41 -0.36 2.07 11.45
CA GLU A 41 -0.86 2.41 12.78
C GLU A 41 -2.15 3.24 12.72
N GLU A 42 -2.22 4.26 11.85
CA GLU A 42 -3.43 5.06 11.64
C GLU A 42 -4.61 4.22 11.11
N GLU A 43 -4.33 3.12 10.42
CA GLU A 43 -5.31 2.15 9.91
C GLU A 43 -5.63 1.03 10.92
N GLY A 44 -5.00 1.03 12.10
CA GLY A 44 -5.15 -0.03 13.10
C GLY A 44 -4.55 -1.38 12.68
N ILE A 45 -3.55 -1.37 11.79
CA ILE A 45 -2.88 -2.56 11.26
C ILE A 45 -1.51 -2.71 11.91
N ALA A 46 -1.28 -3.85 12.57
CA ALA A 46 0.04 -4.21 13.08
C ALA A 46 0.88 -4.85 11.97
N MET A 47 2.00 -4.22 11.60
CA MET A 47 2.88 -4.68 10.53
C MET A 47 3.66 -5.93 10.93
N THR A 48 3.15 -7.10 10.56
CA THR A 48 3.86 -8.39 10.69
C THR A 48 4.71 -8.71 9.46
N ALA A 49 5.53 -9.76 9.54
CA ALA A 49 6.34 -10.24 8.40
C ALA A 49 5.49 -10.50 7.14
N GLU A 50 4.28 -11.07 7.31
CA GLU A 50 3.35 -11.33 6.22
C GLU A 50 2.88 -10.05 5.51
N HIS A 51 2.68 -8.96 6.26
CA HIS A 51 2.33 -7.67 5.67
C HIS A 51 3.50 -7.15 4.82
N TRP A 52 4.72 -7.22 5.36
CA TRP A 52 5.92 -6.77 4.65
C TRP A 52 6.17 -7.51 3.35
N GLU A 53 5.96 -8.83 3.31
CA GLU A 53 6.06 -9.61 2.08
C GLU A 53 5.09 -9.10 1.00
N VAL A 54 3.82 -8.81 1.37
CA VAL A 54 2.83 -8.29 0.42
C VAL A 54 3.14 -6.85 -0.01
N ILE A 55 3.63 -6.01 0.91
CA ILE A 55 4.11 -4.66 0.59
C ILE A 55 5.25 -4.70 -0.42
N GLN A 56 6.20 -5.64 -0.26
CA GLN A 56 7.28 -5.80 -1.22
C GLN A 56 6.74 -6.22 -2.60
N VAL A 57 5.80 -7.17 -2.66
CA VAL A 57 5.15 -7.58 -3.92
C VAL A 57 4.45 -6.41 -4.60
N LEU A 58 3.76 -5.55 -3.85
CA LEU A 58 3.11 -4.36 -4.36
C LEU A 58 4.11 -3.37 -4.97
N ARG A 59 5.22 -3.10 -4.27
CA ARG A 59 6.27 -2.20 -4.75
C ARG A 59 6.97 -2.76 -5.99
N ASP A 60 7.25 -4.06 -6.01
CA ASP A 60 7.81 -4.76 -7.18
C ASP A 60 6.85 -4.74 -8.37
N PHE A 61 5.55 -4.90 -8.13
CA PHE A 61 4.53 -4.81 -9.16
C PHE A 61 4.52 -3.40 -9.77
N TYR A 62 4.49 -2.36 -8.94
CA TYR A 62 4.53 -0.98 -9.42
C TYR A 62 5.82 -0.67 -10.18
N ALA A 63 6.98 -1.13 -9.72
CA ALA A 63 8.25 -0.92 -10.41
C ALA A 63 8.28 -1.55 -11.82
N ARG A 64 7.46 -2.58 -12.08
CA ARG A 64 7.38 -3.27 -13.38
C ARG A 64 6.30 -2.73 -14.30
N PHE A 65 5.17 -2.29 -13.74
CA PHE A 65 3.97 -1.95 -14.51
C PHE A 65 3.57 -0.47 -14.39
N GLU A 66 4.24 0.30 -13.55
CA GLU A 66 3.96 1.71 -13.23
C GLU A 66 2.50 1.96 -12.79
N GLN A 67 1.84 0.91 -12.29
CA GLN A 67 0.43 0.90 -11.91
C GLN A 67 0.23 0.06 -10.64
N ALA A 68 -0.58 0.56 -9.72
CA ALA A 68 -1.00 -0.21 -8.55
C ALA A 68 -1.97 -1.34 -8.99
N PRO A 69 -1.80 -2.58 -8.51
CA PRO A 69 -2.65 -3.69 -8.91
C PRO A 69 -4.04 -3.59 -8.29
N ALA A 70 -5.08 -3.88 -9.07
CA ALA A 70 -6.40 -4.18 -8.55
C ALA A 70 -6.42 -5.55 -7.82
N MET A 71 -7.52 -5.90 -7.15
CA MET A 71 -7.60 -7.10 -6.30
C MET A 71 -7.24 -8.40 -7.03
N ARG A 72 -7.74 -8.62 -8.25
CA ARG A 72 -7.44 -9.83 -9.05
C ARG A 72 -5.95 -9.91 -9.43
N PRO A 73 -5.35 -8.87 -10.04
CA PRO A 73 -3.90 -8.82 -10.27
C PRO A 73 -3.07 -9.00 -8.99
N LEU A 74 -3.48 -8.39 -7.87
CA LEU A 74 -2.79 -8.51 -6.59
C LEU A 74 -2.75 -9.96 -6.09
N VAL A 75 -3.91 -10.63 -6.05
CA VAL A 75 -4.02 -12.05 -5.65
C VAL A 75 -3.11 -12.91 -6.52
N LYS A 76 -3.10 -12.68 -7.84
CA LYS A 76 -2.23 -13.40 -8.77
C LYS A 76 -0.75 -13.13 -8.52
N ALA A 77 -0.36 -11.87 -8.37
CA ALA A 77 1.03 -11.47 -8.13
C ALA A 77 1.57 -12.05 -6.82
N VAL A 78 0.78 -11.96 -5.74
CA VAL A 78 1.10 -12.56 -4.44
C VAL A 78 1.19 -14.08 -4.56
N GLY A 79 0.28 -14.72 -5.28
CA GLY A 79 0.32 -16.17 -5.51
C GLY A 79 1.56 -16.63 -6.26
N GLN A 80 2.01 -15.83 -7.24
CA GLN A 80 3.23 -16.11 -8.01
C GLN A 80 4.51 -15.88 -7.20
N ALA A 81 4.54 -14.85 -6.36
CA ALA A 81 5.74 -14.49 -5.60
C ALA A 81 5.88 -15.26 -4.28
N LEU A 82 4.78 -15.49 -3.57
CA LEU A 82 4.77 -16.01 -2.20
C LEU A 82 4.04 -17.36 -2.06
N GLY A 83 3.55 -17.91 -3.18
CA GLY A 83 2.88 -19.20 -3.23
C GLY A 83 1.34 -19.13 -3.15
N PRO A 84 0.66 -20.21 -3.57
CA PRO A 84 -0.79 -20.22 -3.79
C PRO A 84 -1.61 -19.99 -2.51
N ASP A 85 -1.09 -20.34 -1.32
CA ASP A 85 -1.79 -20.15 -0.05
C ASP A 85 -1.89 -18.69 0.38
N LYS A 86 -0.88 -17.89 0.04
CA LYS A 86 -0.84 -16.44 0.28
C LYS A 86 -1.55 -15.67 -0.84
N GLY A 87 -1.54 -16.21 -2.07
CA GLY A 87 -2.29 -15.70 -3.22
C GLY A 87 -3.79 -15.95 -3.17
N ARG A 88 -4.45 -15.65 -2.05
CA ARG A 88 -5.91 -15.82 -1.89
C ARG A 88 -6.54 -14.54 -1.35
N SER A 89 -7.73 -14.20 -1.83
CA SER A 89 -8.45 -13.01 -1.37
C SER A 89 -8.67 -13.00 0.13
N ILE A 90 -9.03 -14.15 0.73
CA ILE A 90 -9.26 -14.28 2.18
C ILE A 90 -8.00 -14.00 3.00
N TYR A 91 -6.83 -14.42 2.51
CA TYR A 91 -5.55 -14.17 3.17
C TYR A 91 -5.25 -12.66 3.16
N LEU A 92 -5.39 -12.03 2.00
CA LEU A 92 -5.15 -10.60 1.86
C LEU A 92 -6.16 -9.75 2.64
N MET A 93 -7.43 -10.16 2.71
CA MET A 93 -8.45 -9.50 3.53
C MET A 93 -8.17 -9.60 5.03
N LYS A 94 -7.51 -10.68 5.48
CA LYS A 94 -7.08 -10.82 6.87
C LYS A 94 -5.94 -9.85 7.21
N LEU A 95 -4.99 -9.65 6.29
CA LEU A 95 -3.85 -8.75 6.48
C LEU A 95 -4.25 -7.27 6.31
N PHE A 96 -5.09 -6.97 5.32
CA PHE A 96 -5.48 -5.61 4.97
C PHE A 96 -7.01 -5.50 4.94
N PRO A 97 -7.66 -5.31 6.10
CA PRO A 97 -9.12 -5.27 6.20
C PRO A 97 -9.76 -4.19 5.33
N GLY A 98 -11.01 -4.41 4.93
CA GLY A 98 -11.77 -3.49 4.08
C GLY A 98 -11.45 -3.61 2.60
N SER A 99 -10.24 -3.20 2.17
CA SER A 99 -9.83 -3.30 0.77
C SER A 99 -8.32 -3.55 0.64
N PRO A 100 -7.89 -4.81 0.43
CA PRO A 100 -6.47 -5.13 0.40
C PRO A 100 -5.68 -4.41 -0.70
N ALA A 101 -6.30 -4.24 -1.86
CA ALA A 101 -5.68 -3.50 -2.95
C ALA A 101 -5.50 -2.01 -2.60
N LYS A 102 -6.52 -1.36 -2.03
CA LYS A 102 -6.46 0.07 -1.67
C LYS A 102 -5.52 0.31 -0.49
N VAL A 103 -5.74 -0.43 0.60
CA VAL A 103 -4.97 -0.29 1.84
C VAL A 103 -3.52 -0.68 1.59
N GLY A 104 -3.28 -1.84 0.98
CA GLY A 104 -1.94 -2.29 0.63
C GLY A 104 -1.19 -1.30 -0.26
N ALA A 105 -1.84 -0.79 -1.34
CA ALA A 105 -1.20 0.18 -2.22
C ALA A 105 -0.81 1.47 -1.48
N ARG A 106 -1.69 2.00 -0.62
CA ARG A 106 -1.41 3.19 0.19
C ARG A 106 -0.26 2.96 1.18
N LEU A 107 -0.26 1.85 1.91
CA LEU A 107 0.83 1.49 2.83
C LEU A 107 2.15 1.29 2.08
N ALA A 108 2.10 0.72 0.88
CA ALA A 108 3.25 0.55 -0.01
C ALA A 108 3.73 1.87 -0.64
N GLY A 109 3.09 3.01 -0.34
CA GLY A 109 3.42 4.33 -0.88
C GLY A 109 3.15 4.48 -2.38
N LEU A 110 2.27 3.63 -2.92
CA LEU A 110 1.91 3.67 -4.33
C LEU A 110 0.85 4.75 -4.58
N PRO A 111 0.80 5.34 -5.78
CA PRO A 111 -0.19 6.36 -6.08
C PRO A 111 -1.56 5.71 -6.19
N LYS A 112 -2.60 6.53 -6.02
CA LYS A 112 -3.98 6.07 -6.17
C LYS A 112 -4.17 5.32 -7.50
N PRO A 113 -4.74 4.09 -7.48
CA PRO A 113 -5.03 3.37 -8.70
C PRO A 113 -5.95 4.21 -9.60
N ALA A 114 -5.60 4.35 -10.87
CA ALA A 114 -6.32 5.23 -11.79
C ALA A 114 -7.77 4.83 -12.06
N ASN A 115 -8.17 3.59 -11.75
CA ASN A 115 -9.53 3.08 -11.97
C ASN A 115 -10.00 2.20 -10.80
N CYS A 116 -10.86 2.74 -9.95
CA CYS A 116 -11.85 1.94 -9.23
C CYS A 116 -13.04 1.76 -10.18
N LEU A 117 -13.04 0.69 -10.99
CA LEU A 117 -14.18 0.25 -11.78
C LEU A 117 -14.75 -1.03 -11.16
#